data_AF-A0A957VH22-F1
#
_entry.id   AF-A0A957VH22-F1
#
_cell.length_a   1.000
_cell.length_b   1.000
_cell.length_c   1.000
_cell.angle_alpha   90.00
_cell.angle_beta   90.00
_cell.angle_gamma   90.00
#
_symmetry.space_group_name_H-M   'P 1'
#
loop_
_entity.id
_entity.type
_entity.pdbx_description
1 polymer ?
#
loop_
_entity_poly.entity_id
_entity_poly.type
_entity_poly.pdbx_seq_one_letter_code
_entity_poly.pdbx_strand_id
1 'polypeptide(L)'
;KLKMDASLPGLGPLATYWRPHISAVLNPLAARKVVWDLLPGAHARAWDGKADYAARWQVKFVEEKGGKLRTVTHWSKALKGALVRYICAHRVTDPAALCDFRHPEGYVYRPKQSDLGLRGGTLLFVKGRTG
;
A
#
# COMPACT_ATOMS: atom_id res chain seq x y z
N LYS A 1 21.63 7.31 -10.84
CA LYS A 1 20.46 7.11 -9.95
C LYS A 1 20.45 5.68 -9.44
N LEU A 2 20.56 5.45 -8.13
CA LEU A 2 20.52 4.12 -7.52
C LEU A 2 19.06 3.77 -7.19
N LYS A 3 18.57 2.59 -7.62
CA LYS A 3 17.21 2.13 -7.36
C LYS A 3 17.22 1.00 -6.32
N MET A 4 16.14 0.85 -5.56
CA MET A 4 16.03 -0.19 -4.53
C MET A 4 16.02 -1.63 -5.09
N ASP A 5 15.68 -1.80 -6.37
CA ASP A 5 15.71 -3.09 -7.07
C ASP A 5 17.06 -3.40 -7.72
N ALA A 6 18.05 -2.52 -7.62
CA ALA A 6 19.38 -2.78 -8.17
C ALA A 6 20.09 -3.89 -7.38
N SER A 7 20.97 -4.62 -8.08
CA SER A 7 21.92 -5.55 -7.49
C SER A 7 23.33 -5.06 -7.79
N LEU A 8 24.20 -5.03 -6.78
CA LEU A 8 25.59 -4.59 -6.94
C LEU A 8 26.55 -5.78 -6.83
N PRO A 9 27.63 -5.82 -7.64
CA PRO A 9 28.69 -6.80 -7.49
C PRO A 9 29.22 -6.83 -6.05
N GLY A 10 29.36 -8.02 -5.47
CA GLY A 10 29.82 -8.22 -4.09
C GLY A 10 28.77 -7.96 -2.99
N LEU A 11 27.71 -7.19 -3.25
CA LEU A 11 26.68 -6.84 -2.26
C LEU A 11 25.34 -7.55 -2.50
N GLY A 12 25.06 -7.95 -3.74
CA GLY A 12 23.78 -8.53 -4.13
C GLY A 12 22.63 -7.50 -4.17
N PRO A 13 21.37 -7.95 -4.03
CA PRO A 13 20.20 -7.09 -4.12
C PRO A 13 20.16 -6.04 -3.00
N LEU A 14 20.02 -4.76 -3.37
CA LEU A 14 20.00 -3.66 -2.41
C LEU A 14 18.84 -3.75 -1.41
N ALA A 15 17.68 -4.23 -1.85
CA ALA A 15 16.55 -4.46 -0.94
C ALA A 15 16.94 -5.42 0.21
N THR A 16 17.70 -6.48 -0.09
CA THR A 16 18.17 -7.44 0.93
C THR A 16 19.18 -6.78 1.86
N TYR A 17 20.14 -6.05 1.30
CA TYR A 17 21.16 -5.33 2.07
C TYR A 17 20.54 -4.31 3.04
N TRP A 18 19.57 -3.52 2.58
CA TRP A 18 18.94 -2.48 3.39
C TRP A 18 17.90 -3.00 4.38
N ARG A 19 17.38 -4.21 4.19
CA ARG A 19 16.30 -4.78 5.01
C ARG A 19 16.54 -4.68 6.51
N PRO A 20 17.68 -5.12 7.10
CA PRO A 20 17.90 -5.00 8.54
C PRO A 20 17.90 -3.54 9.02
N HIS A 21 18.52 -2.62 8.27
CA HIS A 21 18.63 -1.21 8.64
C HIS A 21 17.29 -0.48 8.59
N ILE A 22 16.53 -0.67 7.52
CA ILE A 22 15.20 -0.06 7.38
C ILE A 22 14.24 -0.63 8.42
N SER A 23 14.28 -1.94 8.66
CA SER A 23 13.39 -2.59 9.64
C SER A 23 13.67 -2.13 11.07
N ALA A 24 14.94 -1.92 11.43
CA ALA A 24 15.33 -1.39 12.73
C ALA A 24 14.74 0.01 13.02
N VAL A 25 14.51 0.82 11.97
CA VAL A 25 13.91 2.16 12.11
C VAL A 25 12.39 2.13 12.00
N LEU A 26 11.84 1.43 11.00
CA LEU A 26 10.41 1.45 10.72
C LEU A 26 9.59 0.65 11.73
N ASN A 27 10.10 -0.48 12.24
CA ASN A 27 9.33 -1.33 13.15
C ASN A 27 8.98 -0.60 14.47
N PRO A 28 9.92 0.08 15.16
CA PRO A 28 9.58 0.88 16.34
C PRO A 28 8.62 2.02 16.03
N LEU A 29 8.79 2.69 14.88
CA LEU A 29 7.92 3.80 14.48
C LEU A 29 6.50 3.36 14.17
N ALA A 30 6.33 2.14 13.68
CA ALA A 30 5.04 1.55 13.32
C ALA A 30 4.33 0.88 14.51
N ALA A 31 5.05 0.58 15.60
CA ALA A 31 4.49 -0.04 16.78
C ALA A 31 3.30 0.76 17.33
N ARG A 32 2.24 0.06 17.68
CA ARG A 32 0.98 0.57 18.24
C ARG A 32 0.25 1.58 17.36
N LYS A 33 0.59 1.69 16.07
CA LYS A 33 -0.04 2.61 15.11
C LYS A 33 -0.85 1.88 14.06
N VAL A 34 -1.77 2.62 13.44
CA VAL A 34 -2.42 2.21 12.19
C VAL A 34 -1.47 2.55 11.05
N VAL A 35 -1.09 1.54 10.27
CA VAL A 35 -0.21 1.70 9.12
C VAL A 35 -0.97 1.41 7.84
N TRP A 36 -0.99 2.41 6.95
CA TRP A 36 -1.42 2.27 5.57
C TRP A 36 -0.21 1.88 4.73
N ASP A 37 -0.15 0.65 4.24
CA ASP A 37 0.97 0.13 3.46
C ASP A 37 0.71 0.30 1.96
N LEU A 38 1.38 1.30 1.38
CA LEU A 38 1.36 1.60 -0.05
C LEU A 38 2.70 1.26 -0.73
N LEU A 39 3.58 0.49 -0.09
CA LEU A 39 4.93 0.24 -0.59
C LEU A 39 4.91 -0.54 -1.91
N PRO A 40 5.64 -0.10 -2.94
CA PRO A 40 5.83 -0.90 -4.15
C PRO A 40 6.80 -2.06 -3.89
N GLY A 41 6.71 -3.13 -4.68
CA GLY A 41 7.37 -4.41 -4.41
C GLY A 41 8.83 -4.35 -3.95
N ALA A 42 9.72 -3.63 -4.65
CA ALA A 42 11.13 -3.54 -4.24
C ALA A 42 11.35 -2.85 -2.88
N HIS A 43 10.51 -1.87 -2.54
CA HIS A 43 10.59 -1.19 -1.26
C HIS A 43 9.97 -2.05 -0.15
N ALA A 44 8.87 -2.75 -0.45
CA ALA A 44 8.28 -3.72 0.46
C ALA A 44 9.28 -4.85 0.83
N ARG A 45 10.10 -5.31 -0.13
CA ARG A 45 11.17 -6.31 0.15
C ARG A 45 12.29 -5.79 1.05
N ALA A 46 12.49 -4.48 1.09
CA ALA A 46 13.51 -3.84 1.92
C ALA A 46 13.03 -3.59 3.36
N TRP A 47 11.88 -4.13 3.76
CA TRP A 47 11.34 -4.03 5.10
C TRP A 47 10.72 -5.37 5.49
N ASP A 48 11.06 -5.90 6.68
CA ASP A 48 10.48 -7.17 7.13
C ASP A 48 9.04 -7.03 7.65
N GLY A 49 8.62 -5.81 7.99
CA GLY A 49 7.29 -5.51 8.47
C GLY A 49 6.94 -6.15 9.81
N LYS A 50 7.92 -6.57 10.61
CA LYS A 50 7.70 -7.25 11.90
C LYS A 50 7.55 -6.24 13.05
N ALA A 51 6.41 -5.54 13.09
CA ALA A 51 6.07 -4.61 14.17
C ALA A 51 4.77 -5.03 14.89
N ASP A 52 4.61 -4.62 16.14
CA ASP A 52 3.35 -4.74 16.89
C ASP A 52 2.38 -3.62 16.49
N TYR A 53 1.77 -3.73 15.31
CA TYR A 53 0.84 -2.70 14.82
C TYR A 53 -0.46 -2.65 15.63
N ALA A 54 -1.07 -1.46 15.74
CA ALA A 54 -2.49 -1.40 16.08
C ALA A 54 -3.35 -1.97 14.94
N ALA A 55 -3.02 -1.59 13.70
CA ALA A 55 -3.49 -2.26 12.49
C ALA A 55 -2.54 -2.02 11.32
N ARG A 56 -2.48 -2.94 10.34
CA ARG A 56 -1.76 -2.74 9.08
C ARG A 56 -2.61 -3.09 7.87
N TRP A 57 -2.85 -2.12 7.00
CA TRP A 57 -3.70 -2.25 5.83
C TRP A 57 -2.88 -2.12 4.54
N GLN A 58 -2.76 -3.21 3.78
CA GLN A 58 -2.16 -3.17 2.46
C GLN A 58 -3.14 -2.55 1.46
N VAL A 59 -2.70 -1.57 0.68
CA VAL A 59 -3.55 -0.90 -0.30
C VAL A 59 -3.22 -1.39 -1.71
N LYS A 60 -4.24 -1.84 -2.45
CA LYS A 60 -4.12 -2.20 -3.87
C LYS A 60 -5.14 -1.44 -4.71
N PHE A 61 -4.63 -0.83 -5.79
CA PHE A 61 -5.46 -0.27 -6.85
C PHE A 61 -5.53 -1.27 -8.00
N VAL A 62 -6.75 -1.64 -8.39
CA VAL A 62 -7.00 -2.66 -9.41
C VAL A 62 -8.04 -2.20 -10.43
N GLU A 63 -7.96 -2.78 -11.62
CA GLU A 63 -8.93 -2.64 -12.71
C GLU A 63 -9.45 -4.02 -13.08
N GLU A 64 -10.74 -4.13 -13.40
CA GLU A 64 -11.31 -5.34 -13.98
C GLU A 64 -11.04 -5.34 -15.50
N LYS A 65 -10.34 -6.36 -16.01
CA LYS A 65 -10.12 -6.58 -17.44
C LYS A 65 -10.41 -8.03 -17.79
N GLY A 66 -11.44 -8.25 -18.61
CA GLY A 66 -11.88 -9.59 -19.01
C GLY A 66 -12.30 -10.46 -17.82
N GLY A 67 -13.06 -9.89 -16.87
CA GLY A 67 -13.54 -10.59 -15.67
C GLY A 67 -12.46 -10.86 -14.60
N LYS A 68 -11.23 -10.36 -14.77
CA LYS A 68 -10.13 -10.53 -13.82
C LYS A 68 -9.64 -9.19 -13.28
N LEU A 69 -9.43 -9.11 -11.98
CA LEU A 69 -8.80 -7.95 -11.33
C LEU A 69 -7.30 -7.93 -11.63
N ARG A 70 -6.79 -6.80 -12.12
CA ARG A 70 -5.37 -6.57 -12.41
C ARG A 70 -4.87 -5.33 -11.69
N THR A 71 -3.67 -5.38 -11.13
CA THR A 71 -3.05 -4.23 -10.47
C THR A 71 -2.70 -3.14 -11.48
N VAL A 72 -2.89 -1.88 -11.07
CA VAL A 72 -2.67 -0.71 -11.92
C VAL A 72 -1.26 -0.17 -11.72
N THR A 73 -0.53 -0.03 -12.82
CA THR A 73 0.87 0.43 -12.79
C THR A 73 1.01 1.88 -13.26
N HIS A 74 0.31 2.28 -14.33
CA HIS A 74 0.47 3.60 -14.96
C HIS A 74 0.09 4.76 -14.02
N TRP A 75 -1.08 4.66 -13.38
CA TRP A 75 -1.62 5.68 -12.48
C TRP A 75 -1.21 5.49 -11.02
N SER A 76 -0.36 4.51 -10.71
CA SER A 76 -0.10 4.07 -9.33
C SER A 76 0.36 5.20 -8.41
N LYS A 77 1.18 6.14 -8.92
CA LYS A 77 1.68 7.26 -8.10
C LYS A 77 0.58 8.28 -7.77
N ALA A 78 -0.21 8.67 -8.78
CA ALA A 78 -1.31 9.62 -8.62
C ALA A 78 -2.37 9.06 -7.65
N LEU A 79 -2.75 7.78 -7.85
CA LEU A 79 -3.72 7.10 -7.00
C LEU A 79 -3.28 7.02 -5.53
N LYS A 80 -2.02 6.62 -5.29
CA LYS A 80 -1.45 6.57 -3.94
C LYS A 80 -1.39 7.95 -3.31
N GLY A 81 -0.94 8.97 -4.05
CA GLY A 81 -0.86 10.34 -3.56
C GLY A 81 -2.22 10.91 -3.17
N ALA A 82 -3.24 10.69 -4.00
CA ALA A 82 -4.62 11.11 -3.69
C ALA A 82 -5.18 10.42 -2.44
N LEU A 83 -4.93 9.12 -2.28
CA LEU A 83 -5.35 8.38 -1.08
C LEU A 83 -4.62 8.88 0.17
N VAL A 84 -3.30 9.09 0.11
CA VAL A 84 -2.54 9.64 1.25
C VAL A 84 -3.08 11.02 1.63
N ARG A 85 -3.33 11.90 0.64
CA ARG A 85 -3.95 13.21 0.89
C ARG A 85 -5.30 13.06 1.59
N TYR A 86 -6.16 12.16 1.13
CA TYR A 86 -7.46 11.92 1.74
C TYR A 86 -7.35 11.44 3.19
N ILE A 87 -6.48 10.45 3.45
CA ILE A 87 -6.22 9.91 4.79
C ILE A 87 -5.75 11.01 5.74
N CYS A 88 -4.79 11.83 5.31
CA CYS A 88 -4.25 12.92 6.13
C CYS A 88 -5.30 14.01 6.39
N ALA A 89 -6.06 14.41 5.38
CA ALA A 89 -7.06 15.47 5.50
C ALA A 89 -8.22 15.08 6.44
N HIS A 90 -8.64 13.82 6.42
CA HIS A 90 -9.77 13.33 7.23
C HIS A 90 -9.34 12.55 8.47
N ARG A 91 -8.02 12.47 8.74
CA ARG A 91 -7.42 11.70 9.85
C ARG A 91 -7.94 10.27 9.93
N VAL A 92 -7.99 9.59 8.79
CA VAL A 92 -8.57 8.24 8.68
C VAL A 92 -7.73 7.24 9.46
N THR A 93 -8.37 6.55 10.40
CA THR A 93 -7.79 5.45 11.20
C THR A 93 -8.49 4.11 10.98
N ASP A 94 -9.67 4.10 10.36
CA ASP A 94 -10.48 2.91 10.08
C ASP A 94 -10.77 2.81 8.57
N PRO A 95 -10.58 1.63 7.92
CA PRO A 95 -10.93 1.44 6.52
C PRO A 95 -12.37 1.80 6.16
N ALA A 96 -13.33 1.71 7.07
CA ALA A 96 -14.73 2.07 6.81
C ALA A 96 -14.89 3.53 6.36
N ALA A 97 -14.05 4.44 6.86
CA ALA A 97 -14.06 5.86 6.49
C ALA A 97 -13.48 6.12 5.07
N LEU A 98 -12.95 5.10 4.41
CA LEU A 98 -12.52 5.17 3.01
C LEU A 98 -13.69 4.96 2.03
N CYS A 99 -14.89 4.64 2.51
CA CYS A 99 -16.08 4.47 1.66
C CYS A 99 -16.47 5.74 0.88
N ASP A 100 -16.09 6.92 1.37
CA ASP A 100 -16.35 8.21 0.71
C ASP A 100 -15.19 8.67 -0.19
N PHE A 101 -14.06 7.95 -0.18
CA PHE A 101 -12.96 8.26 -1.09
C PHE A 101 -13.39 8.10 -2.56
N ARG A 102 -13.14 9.13 -3.36
CA ARG A 102 -13.32 9.13 -4.81
C ARG A 102 -12.08 9.68 -5.49
N HIS A 103 -11.56 8.95 -6.47
CA HIS A 103 -10.48 9.42 -7.34
C HIS A 103 -11.06 9.90 -8.69
N PRO A 104 -10.53 10.98 -9.30
CA PRO A 104 -10.98 11.47 -10.61
C PRO A 104 -10.96 10.40 -11.73
N GLU A 105 -9.97 9.51 -11.72
CA GLU A 105 -9.89 8.34 -12.62
C GLU A 105 -10.93 7.22 -12.32
N GLY A 106 -11.91 7.47 -11.45
CA GLY A 106 -13.01 6.55 -11.15
C GLY A 106 -12.70 5.45 -10.13
N TYR A 107 -11.59 5.54 -9.40
CA TYR A 107 -11.24 4.55 -8.37
C TYR A 107 -11.98 4.82 -7.06
N VAL A 108 -12.58 3.76 -6.51
CA VAL A 108 -13.33 3.81 -5.25
C VAL A 108 -12.97 2.60 -4.38
N TYR A 109 -13.05 2.78 -3.06
CA TYR A 109 -12.86 1.69 -2.13
C TYR A 109 -14.00 0.65 -2.24
N ARG A 110 -13.65 -0.64 -2.24
CA ARG A 110 -14.60 -1.77 -2.32
C ARG A 110 -14.45 -2.69 -1.11
N PRO A 111 -15.15 -2.42 0.01
CA PRO A 111 -15.01 -3.23 1.22
C PRO A 111 -15.40 -4.70 0.99
N LYS A 112 -16.45 -4.97 0.21
CA LYS A 112 -16.90 -6.34 -0.10
C LYS A 112 -15.91 -7.16 -0.94
N GLN A 113 -14.97 -6.51 -1.64
CA GLN A 113 -13.91 -7.19 -2.39
C GLN A 113 -12.57 -7.14 -1.64
N SER A 114 -12.52 -6.44 -0.51
CA SER A 114 -11.33 -6.32 0.32
C SER A 114 -11.26 -7.49 1.30
N ASP A 115 -10.05 -7.86 1.66
CA ASP A 115 -9.79 -8.80 2.75
C ASP A 115 -9.64 -7.98 4.04
N LEU A 116 -10.58 -8.14 4.96
CA LEU A 116 -10.65 -7.38 6.21
C LEU A 116 -10.54 -8.31 7.41
N GLY A 117 -9.36 -8.35 8.03
CA GLY A 117 -9.13 -8.98 9.33
C GLY A 117 -9.23 -7.96 10.48
N LEU A 118 -9.14 -8.46 11.71
CA LEU A 118 -9.32 -7.64 12.93
C LEU A 118 -8.31 -6.49 13.06
N ARG A 119 -7.05 -6.72 12.66
CA ARG A 119 -5.94 -5.74 12.77
C ARG A 119 -5.16 -5.60 11.46
N GLY A 120 -5.76 -5.96 10.34
CA GLY A 120 -5.11 -5.81 9.05
C GLY A 120 -5.75 -6.64 7.95
N GLY A 121 -5.22 -6.47 6.74
CA GLY A 121 -5.76 -7.09 5.55
C GLY A 121 -5.39 -6.30 4.29
N THR A 122 -6.06 -6.60 3.19
CA THR A 122 -5.84 -5.95 1.90
C THR A 122 -7.07 -5.17 1.46
N LEU A 123 -6.91 -3.86 1.32
CA LEU A 123 -7.92 -2.92 0.84
C LEU A 123 -7.85 -2.81 -0.67
N LEU A 124 -8.95 -3.11 -1.35
CA LEU A 124 -9.08 -2.98 -2.79
C LEU A 124 -9.79 -1.68 -3.17
N PHE A 125 -9.11 -0.91 -4.01
CA PHE A 125 -9.65 0.24 -4.71
C PHE A 125 -9.81 -0.15 -6.18
N VAL A 126 -11.05 -0.15 -6.65
CA VAL A 126 -11.40 -0.68 -7.97
C VAL A 126 -11.87 0.47 -8.83
N LYS A 127 -11.38 0.55 -10.07
CA LYS A 127 -11.92 1.48 -11.06
C LYS A 127 -13.38 1.13 -11.35
N GLY A 128 -14.29 2.08 -11.17
CA GLY A 128 -15.68 1.92 -11.58
C GLY A 128 -15.75 1.64 -13.08
N ARG A 129 -16.72 0.83 -13.51
CA ARG A 129 -17.01 0.67 -14.94
C ARG A 129 -17.47 2.04 -15.44
N THR A 130 -16.64 2.68 -16.27
CA THR A 130 -17.14 3.71 -17.18
C THR A 130 -18.09 3.00 -18.14
N GLY A 131 -19.38 3.32 -18.02
CA GLY A 131 -20.38 2.90 -19.00
C GLY A 131 -20.12 3.53 -20.36
#